data_AF-A0A2D6EZB8-F1
#
_entry.id   AF-A0A2D6EZB8-F1
#
_cell.length_a   1.000
_cell.length_b   1.000
_cell.length_c   1.000
_cell.angle_alpha   90.00
_cell.angle_beta   90.00
_cell.angle_gamma   90.00
#
_symmetry.space_group_name_H-M   'P 1'
#
loop_
_entity.id
_entity.type
_entity.pdbx_description
1 polymer ?
#
loop_
_entity_poly.entity_id
_entity_poly.type
_entity_poly.pdbx_seq_one_letter_code
_entity_poly.pdbx_strand_id
1 'polypeptide(L)'
;MKFFNVDLHISVIEDIKTIFHDLGHEVDSKCMSFHTWVFNRTVDHVDGIDQNNWRDISPEMCDRFYDRYKDELSKYDGFIVTHTPCFSLLYEKFNKPIITVASTRYEAPFTDDYSAWDSFNSFLRNKIDEGIVIP
;
A
#
# COMPACT_ATOMS: atom_id res chain seq x y z
N MET A 1 -6.40 -15.00 8.07
CA MET A 1 -4.96 -14.92 7.73
C MET A 1 -4.44 -13.57 8.17
N LYS A 2 -3.14 -13.47 8.47
CA LYS A 2 -2.48 -12.23 8.86
C LYS A 2 -1.51 -11.81 7.76
N PHE A 3 -1.71 -10.65 7.17
CA PHE A 3 -0.88 -10.12 6.07
C PHE A 3 -0.05 -8.93 6.54
N PHE A 4 1.08 -8.73 5.87
CA PHE A 4 1.91 -7.55 6.06
C PHE A 4 2.07 -6.76 4.76
N ASN A 5 2.18 -5.44 4.90
CA ASN A 5 2.40 -4.53 3.80
C ASN A 5 3.44 -3.45 4.18
N VAL A 6 4.33 -3.16 3.24
CA VAL A 6 5.07 -1.89 3.17
C VAL A 6 4.45 -1.10 2.03
N ASP A 7 4.12 0.16 2.30
CA ASP A 7 3.39 0.98 1.35
C ASP A 7 4.01 2.36 1.20
N LEU A 8 3.87 2.92 0.00
CA LEU A 8 4.29 4.26 -0.36
C LEU A 8 3.10 5.15 -0.79
N HIS A 9 1.87 4.59 -0.81
CA HIS A 9 0.65 5.27 -1.22
C HIS A 9 -0.57 4.85 -0.36
N ILE A 10 -0.73 5.54 0.78
CA ILE A 10 -1.56 5.10 1.91
C ILE A 10 -3.03 4.72 1.58
N SER A 11 -3.64 5.32 0.56
CA SER A 11 -5.08 5.13 0.30
C SER A 11 -5.46 3.67 0.04
N VAL A 12 -4.77 3.02 -0.90
CA VAL A 12 -5.17 1.69 -1.40
C VAL A 12 -5.04 0.62 -0.31
N ILE A 13 -4.07 0.76 0.58
CA ILE A 13 -3.90 -0.21 1.66
C ILE A 13 -4.98 -0.07 2.73
N GLU A 14 -5.54 1.12 2.96
CA GLU A 14 -6.64 1.30 3.93
C GLU A 14 -7.94 0.65 3.41
N ASP A 15 -8.23 0.74 2.11
CA ASP A 15 -9.37 0.06 1.49
C ASP A 15 -9.22 -1.47 1.63
N ILE A 16 -8.02 -1.99 1.34
CA ILE A 16 -7.70 -3.41 1.48
C ILE A 16 -7.80 -3.88 2.94
N LYS A 17 -7.36 -3.08 3.91
CA LYS A 17 -7.50 -3.39 5.34
C LYS A 17 -8.96 -3.55 5.73
N THR A 18 -9.84 -2.67 5.25
CA THR A 18 -11.29 -2.74 5.51
C THR A 18 -11.89 -4.01 4.90
N ILE A 19 -11.63 -4.25 3.62
CA ILE A 19 -12.14 -5.44 2.90
C ILE A 19 -11.68 -6.73 3.57
N PHE A 20 -10.39 -6.83 3.92
CA PHE A 20 -9.84 -8.05 4.53
C PHE A 20 -10.34 -8.26 5.95
N HIS A 21 -10.53 -7.18 6.72
CA HIS A 21 -11.14 -7.24 8.04
C HIS A 21 -12.55 -7.85 7.97
N ASP A 22 -13.39 -7.39 7.04
CA ASP A 22 -14.76 -7.89 6.87
C ASP A 22 -14.80 -9.36 6.43
N LEU A 23 -13.72 -9.86 5.82
CA LEU A 23 -13.52 -11.28 5.48
C LEU A 23 -12.88 -12.10 6.62
N GLY A 24 -12.63 -11.52 7.79
CA GLY A 24 -12.03 -12.20 8.94
C GLY A 24 -10.51 -12.35 8.82
N HIS A 25 -9.83 -11.38 8.21
CA HIS A 25 -8.38 -11.33 8.06
C HIS A 25 -7.79 -10.07 8.69
N GLU A 26 -6.50 -10.12 9.00
CA GLU A 26 -5.75 -9.00 9.58
C GLU A 26 -4.70 -8.51 8.58
N VAL A 27 -4.50 -7.20 8.51
CA VAL A 27 -3.48 -6.59 7.65
C VAL A 27 -2.73 -5.53 8.46
N ASP A 28 -1.46 -5.80 8.76
CA ASP A 28 -0.55 -4.83 9.36
C ASP A 28 0.20 -4.09 8.24
N SER A 29 0.32 -2.77 8.35
CA SER A 29 0.94 -1.93 7.30
C SER A 29 1.88 -0.88 7.88
N LYS A 30 3.09 -0.79 7.31
CA LYS A 30 4.01 0.34 7.49
C LYS A 30 3.98 1.22 6.24
N CYS A 31 3.53 2.46 6.40
CA CYS A 31 3.41 3.40 5.29
C CYS A 31 4.49 4.48 5.36
N MET A 32 5.30 4.56 4.31
CA MET A 32 6.37 5.56 4.15
C MET A 32 5.90 6.79 3.35
N SER A 33 4.60 6.90 3.07
CA SER A 33 4.05 7.99 2.27
C SER A 33 4.03 9.31 3.04
N PHE A 34 4.45 10.40 2.39
CA PHE A 34 4.26 11.76 2.90
C PHE A 34 2.79 12.17 3.02
N HIS A 35 1.86 11.39 2.45
CA HIS A 35 0.42 11.64 2.51
C HIS A 35 -0.29 10.89 3.65
N THR A 36 0.46 10.30 4.59
CA THR A 36 -0.08 9.62 5.78
C THR A 36 -1.01 10.49 6.63
N TRP A 37 -0.82 11.82 6.59
CA TRP A 37 -1.67 12.80 7.28
C TRP A 37 -3.14 12.75 6.86
N VAL A 38 -3.46 12.28 5.65
CA VAL A 38 -4.84 12.13 5.16
C VAL A 38 -5.65 11.20 6.07
N PHE A 39 -4.97 10.22 6.68
CA PHE A 39 -5.56 9.25 7.60
C PHE A 39 -5.16 9.51 9.06
N ASN A 40 -4.71 10.73 9.37
CA ASN A 40 -4.23 11.12 10.71
C ASN A 40 -3.13 10.18 11.26
N ARG A 41 -2.26 9.68 10.37
CA ARG A 41 -1.11 8.82 10.70
C ARG A 41 0.20 9.59 10.54
N THR A 42 1.22 9.15 11.25
CA THR A 42 2.61 9.56 11.03
C THR A 42 3.28 8.63 10.03
N VAL A 43 4.30 9.12 9.33
CA VAL A 43 5.14 8.31 8.44
C VAL A 43 5.85 7.23 9.26
N ASP A 44 5.73 5.98 8.83
CA ASP A 44 6.40 4.84 9.45
C ASP A 44 7.86 4.74 9.00
N HIS A 45 8.73 4.27 9.90
CA HIS A 45 10.11 3.96 9.56
C HIS A 45 10.24 2.49 9.11
N VAL A 46 10.93 2.29 7.99
CA VAL A 46 11.30 0.97 7.48
C VAL A 46 12.80 0.95 7.23
N ASP A 47 13.56 0.27 8.09
CA ASP A 47 15.00 0.06 7.91
C ASP A 47 15.33 -0.46 6.51
N GLY A 48 16.19 0.26 5.78
CA GLY A 48 16.74 -0.17 4.49
C GLY A 48 15.98 0.27 3.24
N ILE A 49 14.74 0.75 3.36
CA ILE A 49 13.97 1.33 2.25
C ILE A 49 13.16 2.53 2.73
N ASP A 50 13.13 3.61 1.97
CA ASP A 50 12.39 4.83 2.29
C ASP A 50 11.91 5.57 1.03
N GLN A 51 11.24 6.70 1.26
CA GLN A 51 10.73 7.61 0.24
C GLN A 51 11.78 8.17 -0.74
N ASN A 52 13.07 8.11 -0.41
CA ASN A 52 14.16 8.64 -1.22
C ASN A 52 14.85 7.55 -2.06
N ASN A 53 14.92 6.31 -1.55
CA ASN A 53 15.69 5.23 -2.17
C ASN A 53 14.86 4.11 -2.80
N TRP A 54 13.53 4.10 -2.65
CA TRP A 54 12.67 3.01 -3.14
C TRP A 54 12.77 2.78 -4.66
N ARG A 55 13.15 3.81 -5.43
CA ARG A 55 13.36 3.71 -6.89
C ARG A 55 14.61 2.89 -7.24
N ASP A 56 15.51 2.72 -6.28
CA ASP A 56 16.78 2.02 -6.43
C ASP A 56 16.71 0.59 -5.85
N ILE A 57 15.50 0.01 -5.75
CA ILE A 57 15.33 -1.39 -5.33
C ILE A 57 16.26 -2.28 -6.15
N SER A 58 17.09 -3.03 -5.44
CA SER A 58 18.09 -3.94 -5.98
C SER A 58 18.09 -5.26 -5.21
N PRO A 59 18.67 -6.35 -5.77
CA PRO A 59 18.83 -7.60 -5.05
C PRO A 59 19.52 -7.42 -3.69
N GLU A 60 20.56 -6.60 -3.60
CA GLU A 60 21.28 -6.33 -2.34
C GLU A 60 20.41 -5.61 -1.31
N MET A 61 19.50 -4.73 -1.76
CA MET A 61 18.53 -4.08 -0.88
C MET A 61 17.51 -5.08 -0.36
N CYS A 62 16.99 -5.96 -1.23
CA CYS A 62 16.08 -7.05 -0.83
C CYS A 62 16.74 -8.02 0.15
N ASP A 63 18.02 -8.34 -0.05
CA ASP A 63 18.80 -9.20 0.84
C ASP A 63 18.92 -8.59 2.24
N ARG A 64 19.29 -7.31 2.33
CA ARG A 64 19.36 -6.58 3.61
C ARG A 64 18.00 -6.48 4.28
N PHE A 65 16.95 -6.23 3.51
CA PHE A 65 15.58 -6.18 4.03
C PHE A 65 15.18 -7.52 4.62
N TYR A 66 15.39 -8.62 3.89
CA TYR A 66 15.11 -9.97 4.37
C TYR A 66 15.89 -10.26 5.65
N ASP A 67 17.20 -10.01 5.68
CA ASP A 67 18.00 -10.29 6.88
C ASP A 67 17.56 -9.47 8.10
N ARG A 68 17.10 -8.23 7.88
CA ARG A 68 16.61 -7.36 8.94
C ARG A 68 15.28 -7.81 9.53
N TYR A 69 14.39 -8.31 8.67
CA TYR A 69 12.98 -8.50 8.99
C TYR A 69 12.51 -9.96 8.99
N LYS A 70 13.36 -10.92 8.61
CA LYS A 70 12.98 -12.34 8.46
C LYS A 70 12.26 -12.90 9.68
N ASP A 71 12.75 -12.64 10.89
CA ASP A 71 12.14 -13.16 12.11
C ASP A 71 10.78 -12.49 12.38
N GLU A 72 10.71 -11.17 12.27
CA GLU A 72 9.47 -10.40 12.47
C GLU A 72 8.40 -10.78 11.45
N LEU A 73 8.78 -10.88 10.17
CA LEU A 73 7.84 -11.08 9.07
C LEU A 73 7.53 -12.56 8.83
N SER A 74 8.28 -13.49 9.43
CA SER A 74 7.99 -14.93 9.39
C SER A 74 6.65 -15.29 10.03
N LYS A 75 6.09 -14.42 10.88
CA LYS A 75 4.80 -14.64 11.56
C LYS A 75 3.55 -14.39 10.69
N TYR A 76 3.70 -13.72 9.55
CA TYR A 76 2.58 -13.42 8.65
C TYR A 76 2.33 -14.57 7.68
N ASP A 77 1.09 -14.75 7.23
CA ASP A 77 0.71 -15.80 6.28
C ASP A 77 1.04 -15.41 4.83
N GLY A 78 1.16 -14.12 4.55
CA GLY A 78 1.46 -13.59 3.22
C GLY A 78 1.66 -12.08 3.23
N PHE A 79 1.88 -11.52 2.05
CA PHE A 79 2.19 -10.11 1.86
C PHE A 79 1.25 -9.44 0.87
N ILE A 80 0.99 -8.15 1.08
CA ILE A 80 0.20 -7.32 0.19
C ILE A 80 1.09 -6.17 -0.31
N VAL A 81 1.09 -5.95 -1.61
CA VAL A 81 1.80 -4.85 -2.28
C VAL A 81 0.79 -4.06 -3.09
N THR A 82 0.63 -2.78 -2.75
CA THR A 82 -0.27 -1.85 -3.43
C THR A 82 0.54 -1.03 -4.45
N HIS A 83 1.07 0.11 -4.03
CA HIS A 83 1.94 0.94 -4.87
C HIS A 83 3.31 1.12 -4.21
N THR A 84 4.41 0.79 -4.87
CA THR A 84 4.56 0.30 -6.25
C THR A 84 4.77 -1.23 -6.32
N PRO A 85 4.33 -1.93 -7.39
CA PRO A 85 4.50 -3.38 -7.54
C PRO A 85 5.91 -3.94 -7.32
N CYS A 86 6.97 -3.14 -7.51
CA CYS A 86 8.34 -3.61 -7.29
C CYS A 86 8.64 -3.95 -5.82
N PHE A 87 7.80 -3.52 -4.86
CA PHE A 87 7.96 -3.91 -3.45
C PHE A 87 7.71 -5.41 -3.23
N SER A 88 7.11 -6.11 -4.19
CA SER A 88 7.01 -7.57 -4.16
C SER A 88 8.38 -8.26 -4.09
N LEU A 89 9.44 -7.63 -4.63
CA LEU A 89 10.81 -8.13 -4.57
C LEU A 89 11.35 -8.22 -3.13
N LEU A 90 10.85 -7.39 -2.21
CA LEU A 90 11.24 -7.43 -0.79
C LEU A 90 10.80 -8.73 -0.11
N TYR A 91 9.77 -9.39 -0.65
CA TYR A 91 9.11 -10.54 -0.03
C TYR A 91 9.47 -11.89 -0.66
N GLU A 92 10.21 -11.89 -1.77
CA GLU A 92 10.51 -13.09 -2.57
C GLU A 92 11.07 -14.25 -1.71
N LYS A 93 12.03 -13.96 -0.82
CA LYS A 93 12.73 -14.96 -0.01
C LYS A 93 11.88 -15.60 1.10
N PHE A 94 10.72 -15.05 1.41
CA PHE A 94 9.85 -15.62 2.45
C PHE A 94 9.11 -16.88 1.99
N ASN A 95 9.05 -17.14 0.68
CA ASN A 95 8.33 -18.27 0.08
C ASN A 95 6.87 -18.37 0.55
N LYS A 96 6.18 -17.22 0.55
CA LYS A 96 4.77 -17.06 0.94
C LYS A 96 4.00 -16.33 -0.16
N PRO A 97 2.67 -16.45 -0.19
CA PRO A 97 1.84 -15.72 -1.15
C PRO A 97 2.06 -14.20 -1.07
N ILE A 98 2.16 -13.56 -2.24
CA ILE A 98 2.25 -12.11 -2.41
C ILE A 98 1.07 -11.68 -3.28
N ILE A 99 0.23 -10.79 -2.76
CA ILE A 99 -0.89 -10.18 -3.49
C ILE A 99 -0.43 -8.80 -3.98
N THR A 100 -0.36 -8.61 -5.28
CA THR A 100 0.03 -7.32 -5.88
C THR A 100 -1.18 -6.62 -6.48
N VAL A 101 -1.56 -5.49 -5.91
CA VAL A 101 -2.62 -4.58 -6.38
C VAL A 101 -1.94 -3.40 -7.08
N ALA A 102 -1.70 -3.53 -8.39
CA ALA A 102 -1.08 -2.48 -9.18
C ALA A 102 -2.05 -1.31 -9.43
N SER A 103 -2.32 -0.53 -8.39
CA SER A 103 -3.17 0.65 -8.45
C SER A 103 -2.49 1.77 -9.25
N THR A 104 -3.24 2.36 -10.17
CA THR A 104 -2.90 3.67 -10.74
C THR A 104 -3.34 4.77 -9.78
N ARG A 105 -3.01 6.02 -10.09
CA ARG A 105 -3.57 7.15 -9.34
C ARG A 105 -5.10 7.20 -9.51
N TYR A 106 -5.83 7.55 -8.45
CA TYR A 106 -7.31 7.53 -8.48
C TYR A 106 -7.87 8.56 -9.46
N GLU A 107 -7.16 9.68 -9.64
CA GLU A 107 -7.61 10.75 -10.52
C GLU A 107 -7.32 10.50 -12.00
N ALA A 108 -6.59 9.43 -12.35
CA ALA A 108 -6.25 9.14 -13.75
C ALA A 108 -7.54 8.89 -14.58
N PRO A 109 -7.66 9.46 -15.81
CA PRO A 109 -6.64 10.21 -16.56
C PRO A 109 -6.66 11.73 -16.33
N PHE A 110 -7.46 12.23 -15.39
CA PHE A 110 -7.69 13.66 -15.16
C PHE A 110 -6.54 14.36 -14.39
N THR A 111 -5.40 13.69 -14.20
CA THR A 111 -4.24 14.23 -13.49
C THR A 111 -3.81 15.60 -14.01
N ASP A 112 -3.92 15.83 -15.32
CA ASP A 112 -3.56 17.09 -15.98
C ASP A 112 -4.77 17.98 -16.33
N ASP A 113 -6.01 17.56 -16.02
CA ASP A 113 -7.24 18.33 -16.24
C ASP A 113 -7.97 18.56 -14.91
N TYR A 114 -7.68 19.71 -14.29
CA TYR A 114 -8.23 20.06 -12.99
C TYR A 114 -9.76 20.14 -12.97
N SER A 115 -10.40 20.59 -14.06
CA SER A 115 -11.87 20.70 -14.12
C SER A 115 -12.52 19.31 -14.16
N ALA A 116 -11.94 18.40 -14.93
CA ALA A 116 -12.42 17.01 -14.99
C ALA A 116 -12.15 16.28 -13.67
N TRP A 117 -11.00 16.50 -13.05
CA TRP A 117 -10.69 15.95 -11.73
C TRP A 117 -11.66 16.48 -10.66
N ASP A 118 -11.93 17.78 -10.59
CA ASP A 118 -12.86 18.34 -9.60
C ASP A 118 -14.30 17.82 -9.78
N SER A 119 -14.73 17.66 -11.04
CA SER A 119 -16.00 17.00 -11.37
C SER A 119 -16.02 15.55 -10.89
N PHE A 120 -14.92 14.82 -11.06
CA PHE A 120 -14.78 13.46 -10.59
C PHE A 120 -14.76 13.36 -9.06
N ASN A 121 -14.09 14.27 -8.35
CA ASN A 121 -14.12 14.35 -6.89
C ASN A 121 -15.55 14.56 -6.37
N SER A 122 -16.30 15.44 -7.02
CA SER A 122 -17.72 15.68 -6.68
C SER A 122 -18.58 14.44 -6.92
N PHE A 123 -18.35 13.74 -8.04
CA PHE A 123 -18.99 12.46 -8.32
C PHE A 123 -18.70 11.43 -7.22
N LEU A 124 -17.42 11.22 -6.88
CA LEU A 124 -17.02 10.24 -5.87
C LEU A 124 -17.68 10.51 -4.52
N ARG A 125 -17.63 11.75 -4.03
CA ARG A 125 -18.26 12.14 -2.76
C ARG A 125 -19.76 11.84 -2.75
N ASN A 126 -20.49 12.29 -3.77
CA ASN A 126 -21.93 12.07 -3.87
C ASN A 126 -22.27 10.58 -3.91
N LYS A 127 -21.49 9.77 -4.64
CA LYS A 127 -21.75 8.33 -4.76
C LYS A 127 -21.30 7.52 -3.56
N ILE A 128 -20.35 8.01 -2.77
CA ILE A 128 -20.01 7.46 -1.44
C ILE A 128 -21.17 7.73 -0.47
N ASP A 129 -21.69 8.96 -0.42
CA ASP A 129 -22.82 9.31 0.45
C ASP A 129 -24.09 8.53 0.11
N GLU A 130 -24.29 8.19 -1.17
CA GLU A 130 -25.38 7.34 -1.65
C GLU A 130 -25.14 5.82 -1.41
N GLY A 131 -23.95 5.42 -0.95
CA GLY A 131 -23.57 4.01 -0.76
C GLY A 131 -23.38 3.23 -2.07
N ILE A 132 -23.17 3.92 -3.19
CA ILE A 132 -22.96 3.33 -4.52
C ILE A 132 -21.49 3.04 -4.78
N VAL A 133 -20.62 3.96 -4.37
CA VAL A 133 -19.17 3.78 -4.39
C VAL A 133 -18.71 3.45 -2.98
N ILE A 134 -17.99 2.34 -2.84
CA ILE A 134 -17.34 1.96 -1.59
C ILE A 134 -15.92 2.55 -1.65
N PRO A 135 -15.56 3.45 -0.73
CA PRO A 135 -14.19 3.93 -0.62
C PRO A 135 -13.27 2.78 -0.22
#